data_AF-A0A7X6YAV9-F1
#
_entry.id   AF-A0A7X6YAV9-F1
#
_cell.length_a   1.000
_cell.length_b   1.000
_cell.length_c   1.000
_cell.angle_alpha   90.00
_cell.angle_beta   90.00
_cell.angle_gamma   90.00
#
_symmetry.space_group_name_H-M   'P 1'
#
loop_
_entity.id
_entity.type
_entity.pdbx_description
1 polymer ?
#
loop_
_entity_poly.entity_id
_entity_poly.type
_entity_poly.pdbx_seq_one_letter_code
_entity_poly.pdbx_strand_id
1 'polypeptide(L)'
;VEALLIPFAKAFRALPAQRFDDVSGSTETVKARVLARGDGMWFYVVNTGEMPATATFTVCSDNVIDLVTGAHPAELTARALSLRLAPYQLRSFRMAARPPGQPPFTVKVAE
;
A
#
# COMPACT_ATOMS: atom_id res chain seq x y z
N VAL A 1 -10.89 -14.58 -13.96
CA VAL A 1 -10.96 -14.52 -12.47
C VAL A 1 -9.66 -15.01 -11.84
N GLU A 2 -9.19 -16.22 -12.14
CA GLU A 2 -8.00 -16.82 -11.49
C GLU A 2 -6.70 -15.99 -11.62
N ALA A 3 -6.47 -15.38 -12.79
CA ALA A 3 -5.29 -14.54 -13.03
C ALA A 3 -5.20 -13.28 -12.13
N LEU A 4 -6.33 -12.78 -11.60
CA LEU A 4 -6.36 -11.65 -10.67
C LEU A 4 -6.27 -12.11 -9.20
N LEU A 5 -6.79 -13.31 -8.90
CA LEU A 5 -6.77 -13.87 -7.55
C LEU A 5 -5.36 -14.25 -7.11
N ILE A 6 -4.51 -14.79 -8.00
CA ILE A 6 -3.13 -15.17 -7.66
C ILE A 6 -2.32 -13.98 -7.13
N PRO A 7 -2.18 -12.85 -7.87
CA PRO A 7 -1.41 -11.70 -7.38
C PRO A 7 -2.05 -11.09 -6.12
N PHE A 8 -3.38 -11.00 -6.06
CA PHE A 8 -4.08 -10.54 -4.87
C PHE A 8 -3.74 -11.39 -3.64
N ALA A 9 -3.88 -12.71 -3.75
CA ALA A 9 -3.63 -13.64 -2.64
C ALA A 9 -2.16 -13.67 -2.22
N LYS A 10 -1.21 -13.44 -3.14
CA LYS A 10 0.21 -13.31 -2.80
C LYS A 10 0.45 -12.06 -1.95
N ALA A 11 -0.03 -10.90 -2.40
CA ALA A 11 0.14 -9.64 -1.68
C ALA A 11 -0.59 -9.65 -0.33
N PHE A 12 -1.82 -10.17 -0.29
CA PHE A 12 -2.60 -10.24 0.94
C PHE A 12 -1.97 -11.16 1.99
N ARG A 13 -1.48 -12.34 1.60
CA ARG A 13 -0.83 -13.29 2.53
C ARG A 13 0.53 -12.82 3.04
N ALA A 14 1.16 -11.85 2.38
CA ALA A 14 2.42 -11.28 2.84
C ALA A 14 2.22 -10.27 4.00
N LEU A 15 0.99 -9.84 4.27
CA LEU A 15 0.66 -8.95 5.37
C LEU A 15 0.61 -9.71 6.71
N PRO A 16 0.96 -9.06 7.83
CA PRO A 16 0.70 -9.58 9.17
C PRO A 16 -0.80 -9.84 9.37
N ALA A 17 -1.14 -10.96 10.03
CA ALA A 17 -2.50 -11.30 10.42
C ALA A 17 -2.98 -10.48 11.63
N GLN A 18 -3.03 -9.15 11.47
CA GLN A 18 -3.43 -8.17 12.47
C GLN A 18 -4.40 -7.16 11.85
N ARG A 19 -5.08 -6.39 12.70
CA ARG A 19 -6.02 -5.36 12.25
C ARG A 19 -5.25 -4.16 11.69
N PHE A 20 -5.67 -3.68 10.52
CA PHE A 20 -5.18 -2.44 9.93
C PHE A 20 -6.21 -1.34 10.10
N ASP A 21 -5.75 -0.11 10.25
CA ASP A 21 -6.56 1.10 10.33
C ASP A 21 -6.70 1.74 8.95
N ASP A 22 -7.81 2.44 8.73
CA ASP A 22 -8.06 3.17 7.49
C ASP A 22 -7.17 4.43 7.41
N VAL A 23 -6.75 4.77 6.20
CA VAL A 23 -5.99 6.00 5.93
C VAL A 23 -6.86 7.01 5.18
N SER A 24 -6.80 8.27 5.61
CA SER A 24 -7.44 9.40 4.93
C SER A 24 -6.95 9.53 3.48
N GLY A 25 -7.85 9.82 2.55
CA GLY A 25 -7.54 9.92 1.12
C GLY A 25 -7.85 8.65 0.31
N SER A 26 -8.39 7.62 0.96
CA SER A 26 -9.07 6.51 0.28
C SER A 26 -10.35 7.01 -0.43
N THR A 27 -10.67 6.43 -1.58
CA THR A 27 -11.93 6.69 -2.31
C THR A 27 -12.92 5.54 -2.09
N GLU A 28 -14.04 5.55 -2.80
CA GLU A 28 -14.98 4.42 -2.81
C GLU A 28 -14.31 3.14 -3.32
N THR A 29 -13.54 3.25 -4.40
CA THR A 29 -12.94 2.15 -5.17
C THR A 29 -11.49 1.87 -4.79
N VAL A 30 -10.76 2.83 -4.23
CA VAL A 30 -9.36 2.65 -3.81
C VAL A 30 -9.25 2.79 -2.31
N LYS A 31 -8.93 1.69 -1.63
CA LYS A 31 -8.77 1.65 -0.17
C LYS A 31 -7.31 1.51 0.19
N ALA A 32 -6.83 2.38 1.07
CA ALA A 32 -5.51 2.29 1.68
C ALA A 32 -5.63 2.06 3.18
N ARG A 33 -4.84 1.12 3.70
CA ARG A 33 -4.81 0.82 5.13
C ARG A 33 -3.39 0.67 5.65
N VAL A 34 -3.24 0.89 6.96
CA VAL A 34 -1.94 0.90 7.64
C VAL A 34 -1.99 0.14 8.95
N LEU A 35 -0.87 -0.48 9.31
CA LEU A 35 -0.62 -1.11 10.59
C LEU A 35 0.76 -0.69 11.07
N ALA A 36 0.82 0.02 12.20
CA ALA A 36 2.06 0.23 12.93
C ALA A 36 2.23 -0.91 13.94
N ARG A 37 3.38 -1.61 13.88
CA ARG A 37 3.67 -2.71 14.79
C ARG A 37 5.15 -2.67 15.14
N GLY A 38 5.48 -2.39 16.40
CA GLY A 38 6.83 -2.50 16.97
C GLY A 38 7.96 -2.00 16.06
N ASP A 39 8.53 -2.93 15.29
CA ASP A 39 9.70 -2.80 14.42
C ASP A 39 9.41 -2.28 13.00
N GLY A 40 8.17 -1.89 12.69
CA GLY A 40 7.86 -1.41 11.36
C GLY A 40 6.46 -0.88 11.17
N MET A 41 6.23 -0.48 9.93
CA MET A 41 4.93 -0.07 9.45
C MET A 41 4.60 -0.84 8.18
N TRP A 42 3.43 -1.46 8.18
CA TRP A 42 2.88 -2.18 7.04
C TRP A 42 1.74 -1.35 6.48
N PHE A 43 1.64 -1.32 5.16
CA PHE A 43 0.50 -0.71 4.52
C PHE A 43 0.18 -1.45 3.24
N TYR A 44 -1.06 -1.35 2.84
CA TYR A 44 -1.49 -1.87 1.55
C TYR A 44 -2.46 -0.91 0.91
N VAL A 45 -2.54 -1.03 -0.41
CA VAL A 45 -3.56 -0.38 -1.22
C VAL A 45 -4.24 -1.42 -2.08
N VAL A 46 -5.55 -1.32 -2.17
CA VAL A 46 -6.38 -2.17 -3.02
C VAL A 46 -7.29 -1.30 -3.87
N ASN A 47 -7.31 -1.60 -5.16
CA ASN A 47 -8.34 -1.12 -6.07
C ASN A 47 -9.46 -2.18 -6.08
N THR A 48 -10.64 -1.87 -5.56
CA THR A 48 -11.82 -2.73 -5.58
C THR A 48 -12.73 -2.45 -6.79
N GLY A 49 -12.35 -1.50 -7.65
CA GLY A 49 -13.07 -1.17 -8.88
C GLY A 49 -12.65 -2.02 -10.09
N GLU A 50 -13.45 -1.91 -11.14
CA GLU A 50 -13.27 -2.58 -12.43
C GLU A 50 -12.31 -1.85 -13.39
N MET A 51 -11.94 -0.62 -13.05
CA MET A 51 -11.06 0.24 -13.86
C MET A 51 -9.71 0.44 -13.16
N PRO A 52 -8.60 0.58 -13.91
CA PRO A 52 -7.32 0.95 -13.32
C PRO A 52 -7.41 2.29 -12.59
N ALA A 53 -6.68 2.44 -11.49
CA ALA A 53 -6.63 3.67 -10.70
C ALA A 53 -5.20 3.99 -10.28
N THR A 54 -4.88 5.28 -10.09
CA THR A 54 -3.56 5.70 -9.60
C THR A 54 -3.65 6.16 -8.15
N ALA A 55 -2.79 5.63 -7.30
CA ALA A 55 -2.69 6.01 -5.90
C ALA A 55 -1.26 6.47 -5.57
N THR A 56 -1.13 7.71 -5.09
CA THR A 56 0.15 8.30 -4.71
C THR A 56 0.25 8.42 -3.20
N PHE A 57 1.34 7.89 -2.65
CA PHE A 57 1.63 7.88 -1.22
C PHE A 57 2.84 8.77 -0.94
N THR A 58 2.71 9.71 0.00
CA THR A 58 3.86 10.43 0.54
C THR A 58 4.36 9.70 1.79
N VAL A 59 5.41 8.90 1.65
CA VAL A 59 5.96 8.05 2.72
C VAL A 59 6.94 8.81 3.61
N CYS A 60 7.09 8.39 4.87
CA CYS A 60 8.03 9.00 5.81
C CYS A 60 9.44 8.40 5.79
N SER A 61 9.65 7.34 5.01
CA SER A 61 10.93 6.63 4.89
C SER A 61 11.24 6.32 3.44
N ASP A 62 12.51 6.44 3.07
CA ASP A 62 13.01 6.06 1.75
C ASP A 62 13.22 4.53 1.64
N ASN A 63 13.19 3.82 2.77
CA ASN A 63 13.31 2.37 2.84
C ASN A 63 11.93 1.70 2.84
N VAL A 64 11.26 1.75 1.69
CA VAL A 64 10.03 0.98 1.45
C VAL A 64 10.40 -0.31 0.73
N ILE A 65 9.83 -1.43 1.19
CA ILE A 65 9.99 -2.77 0.63
C ILE A 65 8.63 -3.27 0.17
N ASP A 66 8.54 -3.74 -1.07
CA ASP A 66 7.40 -4.50 -1.56
C ASP A 66 7.43 -5.91 -0.95
N LEU A 67 6.33 -6.32 -0.32
CA LEU A 67 6.25 -7.58 0.42
C LEU A 67 6.13 -8.82 -0.48
N VAL A 68 5.77 -8.66 -1.76
CA VAL A 68 5.70 -9.74 -2.74
C VAL A 68 7.05 -9.97 -3.41
N THR A 69 7.75 -8.89 -3.78
CA THR A 69 9.05 -9.01 -4.47
C THR A 69 10.24 -9.01 -3.51
N GLY A 70 10.08 -8.51 -2.28
CA GLY A 70 11.16 -8.30 -1.32
C GLY A 70 12.13 -7.17 -1.71
N ALA A 71 11.81 -6.41 -2.77
CA ALA A 71 12.67 -5.38 -3.32
C ALA A 71 12.10 -3.97 -3.06
N HIS A 72 12.94 -2.96 -3.27
CA HIS A 72 12.48 -1.58 -3.32
C HIS A 72 11.56 -1.37 -4.54
N PRO A 73 10.37 -0.76 -4.36
CA PRO A 73 9.50 -0.46 -5.48
C PRO A 73 10.14 0.58 -6.39
N ALA A 74 10.20 0.29 -7.69
CA ALA A 74 10.76 1.20 -8.69
C ALA A 74 9.95 2.51 -8.80
N GLU A 75 8.69 2.47 -8.37
CA GLU A 75 7.78 3.61 -8.38
C GLU A 75 7.96 4.56 -7.19
N LEU A 76 8.89 4.26 -6.26
CA LEU A 76 9.28 5.17 -5.19
C LEU A 76 10.34 6.15 -5.69
N THR A 77 10.03 7.44 -5.65
CA THR A 77 10.98 8.51 -5.97
C THR A 77 10.81 9.63 -4.96
N ALA A 78 11.90 10.03 -4.28
CA ALA A 78 11.90 11.14 -3.33
C ALA A 78 10.71 11.13 -2.34
N ARG A 79 10.46 9.98 -1.68
CA ARG A 79 9.33 9.75 -0.74
C ARG A 79 7.93 9.77 -1.34
N ALA A 80 7.80 9.90 -2.65
CA ALA A 80 6.53 9.70 -3.35
C ALA A 80 6.53 8.30 -3.97
N LEU A 81 5.61 7.44 -3.51
CA LEU A 81 5.35 6.14 -4.11
C LEU A 81 4.08 6.27 -4.96
N SER A 82 4.23 6.23 -6.29
CA SER A 82 3.12 6.39 -7.24
C SER A 82 2.72 5.06 -7.85
N LEU A 83 1.56 4.52 -7.48
CA LEU A 83 1.14 3.18 -7.86
C LEU A 83 0.00 3.24 -8.86
N ARG A 84 0.21 2.70 -10.06
CA ARG A 84 -0.87 2.37 -10.98
C ARG A 84 -1.41 0.99 -10.66
N LEU A 85 -2.63 0.93 -10.15
CA LEU A 85 -3.31 -0.30 -9.75
C LEU A 85 -4.21 -0.79 -10.87
N ALA A 86 -4.04 -2.04 -11.27
CA ALA A 86 -4.99 -2.73 -12.14
C ALA A 86 -6.32 -2.98 -11.40
N PRO A 87 -7.41 -3.32 -12.11
CA PRO A 87 -8.67 -3.73 -11.48
C PRO A 87 -8.44 -4.86 -10.48
N TYR A 88 -9.04 -4.74 -9.28
CA TYR A 88 -8.94 -5.72 -8.21
C TYR A 88 -7.52 -5.98 -7.68
N GLN A 89 -6.54 -5.15 -8.03
CA GLN A 89 -5.16 -5.34 -7.59
C GLN A 89 -4.97 -4.87 -6.16
N LEU A 90 -4.30 -5.71 -5.37
CA LEU A 90 -3.75 -5.34 -4.06
C LEU A 90 -2.23 -5.30 -4.14
N ARG A 91 -1.64 -4.24 -3.59
CA ARG A 91 -0.20 -4.16 -3.34
C ARG A 91 0.08 -3.86 -1.88
N SER A 92 1.13 -4.48 -1.36
CA SER A 92 1.44 -4.56 0.06
C SER A 92 2.91 -4.23 0.30
N PHE A 93 3.18 -3.40 1.28
CA PHE A 93 4.51 -2.84 1.52
C PHE A 93 4.83 -2.81 3.02
N ARG A 94 6.13 -2.75 3.31
CA ARG A 94 6.66 -2.47 4.65
C ARG A 94 7.65 -1.31 4.55
N MET A 95 7.68 -0.48 5.58
CA MET A 95 8.73 0.51 5.79
C MET A 95 9.19 0.53 7.25
N ALA A 96 10.28 1.25 7.51
CA ALA A 96 10.76 1.48 8.87
C ALA A 96 9.68 2.15 9.75
N ALA A 97 9.71 1.84 11.05
CA ALA A 97 8.81 2.46 12.00
C ALA A 97 9.00 3.98 12.04
N ARG A 98 7.91 4.66 12.34
CA ARG A 98 7.76 6.11 12.22
C ARG A 98 7.78 6.76 13.61
N PRO A 99 8.34 7.97 13.78
CA PRO A 99 8.26 8.69 15.06
C PRO A 99 6.82 9.05 15.45
N PRO A 100 6.40 8.86 16.71
CA PRO A 100 5.00 9.03 17.13
C PRO A 100 4.41 10.42 16.83
N GLY A 101 3.12 10.50 16.52
CA GLY A 101 2.34 11.74 16.37
C GLY A 101 2.17 12.31 14.94
N GLN A 102 2.92 11.79 13.97
CA GLN A 102 2.81 12.06 12.54
C GLN A 102 1.78 11.13 11.79
N PRO A 103 0.93 11.53 10.80
CA PRO A 103 0.22 10.57 9.94
C PRO A 103 1.19 9.83 8.98
N PRO A 104 1.14 8.48 8.90
CA PRO A 104 2.19 7.62 8.32
C PRO A 104 2.54 7.95 6.87
N PHE A 105 1.50 8.30 6.12
CA PHE A 105 1.59 8.83 4.77
C PHE A 105 0.24 9.48 4.43
N THR A 106 0.24 10.36 3.43
CA THR A 106 -0.98 10.86 2.80
C THR A 106 -1.21 10.11 1.51
N VAL A 107 -2.47 9.76 1.22
CA VAL A 107 -2.87 9.14 -0.03
C VAL A 107 -3.60 10.16 -0.89
N LYS A 108 -3.24 10.23 -2.16
CA LYS A 108 -4.02 10.90 -3.20
C LYS A 108 -4.37 9.88 -4.26
N VAL A 109 -5.65 9.78 -4.60
CA VAL A 109 -6.14 8.89 -5.64
C VAL A 109 -6.59 9.74 -6.83
N ALA A 110 -6.20 9.33 -8.03
CA ALA A 110 -6.72 9.84 -9.29
C ALA A 110 -7.35 8.67 -10.06
N GLU A 111 -8.59 8.89 -10.49
CA GLU A 111 -9.38 7.97 -11.33
C GLU A 111 -9.21 8.30 -12.82
#